data_AF-A0A3D9S8M1-F1
#
_entry.id   AF-A0A3D9S8M1-F1
#
_cell.length_a   1.000
_cell.length_b   1.000
_cell.length_c   1.000
_cell.angle_alpha   90.00
_cell.angle_beta   90.00
_cell.angle_gamma   90.00
#
_symmetry.space_group_name_H-M   'P 1'
#
loop_
_entity.id
_entity.type
_entity.pdbx_description
1 polymer ?
#
loop_
_entity_poly.entity_id
_entity_poly.type
_entity_poly.pdbx_seq_one_letter_code
_entity_poly.pdbx_strand_id
1 'polypeptide(L)'
;MIVIPKTILLIEPGSRAIPSPPHLQQSCHKLYRAATTSEIQHHIHIADATVLHVPHANLVDWQSAIISMRRLPIYWLCSEEAALKQTDWGYSPDGVLFPSMTVSEMKLALQWGLRIFQQRKHWAEEREQLMMRLEERKWIDQAKAVLCEVKGISEAEAYDFLRKQAMNERKRIGDIAASIVKVYQLIHG
;
A
#
# COMPACT_ATOMS: atom_id res chain seq x y z
N MET A 1 22.64 7.17 4.95
CA MET A 1 23.13 5.95 4.27
C MET A 1 22.23 5.70 3.07
N ILE A 2 22.79 5.62 1.86
CA ILE A 2 21.99 5.45 0.62
C ILE A 2 21.52 3.99 0.56
N VAL A 3 20.20 3.77 0.57
CA VAL A 3 19.61 2.43 0.44
C VAL A 3 19.16 2.28 -1.01
N ILE A 4 19.72 1.30 -1.71
CA ILE A 4 19.29 0.88 -3.05
C ILE A 4 18.66 -0.50 -2.90
N PRO A 5 17.55 -0.82 -3.60
CA PRO A 5 17.00 -2.17 -3.62
C PRO A 5 18.09 -3.19 -4.01
N LYS A 6 18.35 -4.18 -3.16
CA LYS A 6 19.40 -5.18 -3.41
C LYS A 6 18.87 -6.32 -4.26
N THR A 7 17.64 -6.74 -3.97
CA THR A 7 16.95 -7.81 -4.68
C THR A 7 15.80 -7.22 -5.50
N ILE A 8 15.87 -7.37 -6.82
CA ILE A 8 14.83 -6.89 -7.74
C ILE A 8 14.11 -8.10 -8.35
N LEU A 9 12.78 -8.05 -8.36
CA LEU A 9 11.94 -8.96 -9.13
C LEU A 9 11.51 -8.30 -10.43
N LEU A 10 11.96 -8.82 -11.56
CA LEU A 10 11.61 -8.35 -12.89
C LEU A 10 10.43 -9.17 -13.43
N ILE A 11 9.37 -8.50 -13.86
CA ILE A 11 8.15 -9.11 -14.39
C ILE A 11 8.13 -8.93 -15.91
N GLU A 12 8.17 -10.06 -16.62
CA GLU A 12 8.29 -10.17 -18.09
C GLU A 12 7.37 -11.28 -18.63
N PRO A 13 6.04 -11.07 -18.66
CA PRO A 13 5.07 -12.03 -19.16
C PRO A 13 5.14 -12.11 -20.69
N GLY A 14 5.64 -13.22 -21.23
CA GLY A 14 5.55 -13.56 -22.66
C GLY A 14 6.84 -13.36 -23.45
N SER A 15 7.23 -14.44 -24.16
CA SER A 15 8.43 -14.56 -24.98
C SER A 15 8.38 -13.69 -26.25
N ARG A 16 8.74 -12.41 -26.10
CA ARG A 16 9.36 -11.56 -27.14
C ARG A 16 10.08 -10.38 -26.50
N ALA A 17 10.58 -10.58 -25.28
CA ALA A 17 11.23 -9.54 -24.52
C ALA A 17 12.53 -9.14 -25.24
N ILE A 18 12.61 -7.87 -25.63
CA ILE A 18 13.89 -7.17 -25.68
C ILE A 18 14.64 -7.60 -24.41
N PRO A 19 15.84 -8.20 -24.52
CA PRO A 19 16.55 -8.67 -23.34
C PRO A 19 16.63 -7.50 -22.37
N SER A 20 16.15 -7.71 -21.13
CA SER A 20 16.23 -6.71 -20.08
C SER A 20 17.64 -6.11 -20.09
N PRO A 21 17.78 -4.78 -20.04
CA PRO A 21 19.06 -4.13 -20.24
C PRO A 21 20.09 -4.71 -19.24
N PRO A 22 21.32 -5.05 -19.67
CA PRO A 22 22.34 -5.61 -18.79
C PRO A 22 22.62 -4.69 -17.59
N HIS A 23 22.35 -3.39 -17.75
CA HIS A 23 22.48 -2.40 -16.70
C HIS A 23 21.53 -2.65 -15.51
N LEU A 24 20.34 -3.24 -15.69
CA LEU A 24 19.45 -3.57 -14.56
C LEU A 24 20.09 -4.63 -13.64
N GLN A 25 20.65 -5.67 -14.25
CA GLN A 25 21.35 -6.72 -13.52
C GLN A 25 22.58 -6.17 -12.79
N GLN A 26 23.31 -5.24 -13.41
CA GLN A 26 24.47 -4.55 -12.80
C GLN A 26 24.08 -3.49 -11.74
N SER A 27 22.80 -3.10 -11.70
CA SER A 27 22.27 -2.10 -10.77
C SER A 27 21.78 -2.70 -9.45
N CYS A 28 21.66 -4.03 -9.37
CA CYS A 28 21.19 -4.76 -8.19
C CYS A 28 22.16 -5.88 -7.80
N HIS A 29 21.97 -6.47 -6.61
CA HIS A 29 22.76 -7.62 -6.15
C HIS A 29 22.19 -8.93 -6.67
N LYS A 30 20.86 -9.06 -6.69
CA LYS A 30 20.13 -10.23 -7.17
C LYS A 30 18.95 -9.79 -8.03
N LEU A 31 18.82 -10.40 -9.20
CA LEU A 31 17.71 -10.21 -10.11
C LEU A 31 16.96 -11.53 -10.29
N TYR A 32 15.70 -11.58 -9.86
CA TYR A 32 14.79 -12.69 -10.16
C TYR A 32 13.87 -12.29 -11.30
N ARG A 33 13.43 -13.26 -12.10
CA ARG A 33 12.48 -13.05 -13.19
C ARG A 33 11.22 -13.84 -12.94
N ALA A 34 10.07 -13.27 -13.29
CA ALA A 34 8.80 -13.95 -13.27
C ALA A 34 7.96 -13.52 -14.49
N ALA A 35 7.33 -14.48 -15.14
CA ALA A 35 6.37 -14.28 -16.22
C ALA A 35 4.92 -14.56 -15.76
N THR A 36 4.75 -15.28 -14.66
CA THR A 36 3.44 -15.69 -14.14
C THR A 36 3.21 -15.25 -12.69
N THR A 37 1.95 -15.13 -12.29
CA THR A 37 1.56 -14.84 -10.90
C THR A 37 2.13 -15.85 -9.90
N SER A 38 2.22 -17.13 -10.29
CA SER A 38 2.79 -18.19 -9.43
C SER A 38 4.29 -18.00 -9.19
N GLU A 39 5.05 -17.62 -10.22
CA GLU A 39 6.48 -17.31 -10.10
C GLU A 39 6.72 -16.06 -9.25
N ILE A 40 5.86 -15.05 -9.38
CA ILE A 40 5.91 -13.84 -8.53
C ILE A 40 5.78 -14.22 -7.07
N GLN A 41 4.81 -15.08 -6.71
CA GLN A 41 4.59 -15.51 -5.33
C GLN A 41 5.84 -16.17 -4.70
N HIS A 42 6.64 -16.90 -5.50
CA HIS A 42 7.86 -17.53 -4.99
C HIS A 42 8.96 -16.52 -4.62
N HIS A 43 9.04 -15.38 -5.33
CA HIS A 43 10.14 -14.42 -5.18
C HIS A 43 9.76 -13.11 -4.48
N ILE A 44 8.47 -12.76 -4.41
CA ILE A 44 8.02 -11.47 -3.87
C ILE A 44 8.33 -11.29 -2.37
N HIS A 45 8.45 -12.38 -1.61
CA HIS A 45 8.82 -12.34 -0.19
C HIS A 45 10.28 -11.94 0.05
N ILE A 46 11.17 -12.13 -0.94
CA ILE A 46 12.60 -11.79 -0.84
C ILE A 46 12.97 -10.54 -1.66
N ALA A 47 12.04 -10.00 -2.45
CA ALA A 47 12.26 -8.81 -3.26
C ALA A 47 12.19 -7.52 -2.43
N ASP A 48 13.09 -6.59 -2.73
CA ASP A 48 13.10 -5.23 -2.19
C ASP A 48 12.37 -4.25 -3.11
N ALA A 49 12.21 -4.61 -4.38
CA ALA A 49 11.57 -3.81 -5.43
C ALA A 49 11.10 -4.71 -6.59
N THR A 50 10.14 -4.22 -7.36
CA THR A 50 9.68 -4.87 -8.59
C THR A 50 9.82 -3.95 -9.79
N VAL A 51 10.32 -4.51 -10.89
CA VAL A 51 10.40 -3.83 -12.18
C VAL A 51 9.43 -4.51 -13.12
N LEU A 52 8.51 -3.74 -13.68
CA LEU A 52 7.53 -4.18 -14.67
C LEU A 52 8.09 -3.91 -16.06
N HIS A 53 8.32 -4.95 -16.84
CA HIS A 53 8.63 -4.82 -18.27
C HIS A 53 7.45 -5.39 -19.05
N VAL A 54 6.39 -4.58 -19.10
CA VAL A 54 5.09 -4.90 -19.69
C VAL A 54 4.61 -3.70 -20.51
N PRO A 55 3.78 -3.91 -21.54
CA PRO A 55 3.09 -2.82 -22.22
C PRO A 55 2.26 -2.00 -21.22
N HIS A 56 2.12 -0.69 -21.49
CA HIS A 56 1.35 0.21 -20.61
C HIS A 56 -0.08 -0.31 -20.34
N ALA A 57 -0.72 -0.90 -21.36
CA ALA A 57 -2.08 -1.45 -21.25
C ALA A 57 -2.25 -2.48 -20.13
N ASN A 58 -1.19 -3.19 -19.73
CA ASN A 58 -1.23 -4.20 -18.68
C ASN A 58 -0.61 -3.72 -17.36
N LEU A 59 -0.09 -2.48 -17.32
CA LEU A 59 0.67 -1.97 -16.17
C LEU A 59 -0.17 -1.96 -14.89
N VAL A 60 -1.40 -1.45 -14.98
CA VAL A 60 -2.33 -1.31 -13.84
C VAL A 60 -2.71 -2.68 -13.27
N ASP A 61 -2.96 -3.66 -14.12
CA ASP A 61 -3.34 -5.01 -13.71
C ASP A 61 -2.20 -5.69 -12.93
N TRP A 62 -0.98 -5.64 -13.49
CA TRP A 62 0.20 -6.19 -12.83
C TRP A 62 0.51 -5.48 -11.52
N GLN A 63 0.42 -4.16 -11.51
CA GLN A 63 0.65 -3.36 -10.32
C GLN A 63 -0.36 -3.72 -9.22
N SER A 64 -1.63 -3.88 -9.57
CA SER A 64 -2.68 -4.28 -8.63
C SER A 64 -2.43 -5.68 -8.06
N ALA A 65 -2.02 -6.62 -8.91
CA ALA A 65 -1.64 -7.96 -8.49
C ALA A 65 -0.48 -7.94 -7.48
N ILE A 66 0.57 -7.15 -7.73
CA ILE A 66 1.74 -7.05 -6.83
C ILE A 66 1.38 -6.38 -5.52
N ILE A 67 0.67 -5.25 -5.57
CA ILE A 67 0.26 -4.50 -4.36
C ILE A 67 -0.60 -5.38 -3.45
N SER A 68 -1.42 -6.26 -4.01
CA SER A 68 -2.23 -7.22 -3.24
C SER A 68 -1.39 -8.26 -2.49
N MET A 69 -0.22 -8.62 -3.03
CA MET A 69 0.70 -9.58 -2.42
C MET A 69 1.65 -8.91 -1.43
N ARG A 70 2.27 -7.79 -1.82
CA ARG A 70 3.20 -7.06 -0.97
C ARG A 70 3.37 -5.61 -1.45
N ARG A 71 3.31 -4.67 -0.50
CA ARG A 71 3.61 -3.25 -0.74
C ARG A 71 5.13 -3.05 -0.84
N LEU A 72 5.63 -2.89 -2.05
CA LEU A 72 7.04 -2.64 -2.39
C LEU A 72 7.14 -1.59 -3.51
N PRO A 73 8.30 -0.94 -3.70
CA PRO A 73 8.52 -0.02 -4.80
C PRO A 73 8.31 -0.72 -6.15
N ILE A 74 7.49 -0.12 -7.01
CA ILE A 74 7.18 -0.62 -8.35
C ILE A 74 7.72 0.35 -9.38
N TYR A 75 8.61 -0.13 -10.24
CA TYR A 75 9.17 0.62 -11.35
C TYR A 75 8.62 0.08 -12.66
N TRP A 76 8.49 0.95 -13.65
CA TRP A 76 8.16 0.53 -15.01
C TRP A 76 9.37 0.68 -15.92
N LEU A 77 9.82 -0.42 -16.52
CA LEU A 77 10.82 -0.41 -17.58
C LEU A 77 10.10 -0.12 -18.90
N CYS A 78 10.07 1.16 -19.27
CA CYS A 78 9.43 1.64 -20.48
C CYS A 78 10.32 1.36 -21.70
N SER A 79 9.85 0.49 -22.58
CA SER A 79 10.51 0.18 -23.86
C SER A 79 9.86 0.86 -25.07
N GLU A 80 8.72 1.56 -24.89
CA GLU A 80 7.96 2.17 -25.97
C GLU A 80 8.02 3.70 -25.94
N GLU A 81 8.41 4.32 -27.05
CA GLU A 81 8.34 5.79 -27.24
C GLU A 81 6.89 6.32 -27.19
N ALA A 82 5.90 5.47 -27.48
CA ALA A 82 4.48 5.81 -27.41
C ALA A 82 4.01 6.21 -26.00
N ALA A 83 4.68 5.71 -24.96
CA ALA A 83 4.42 6.07 -23.57
C ALA A 83 4.63 7.57 -23.30
N LEU A 84 5.57 8.22 -24.00
CA LEU A 84 5.90 9.64 -23.78
C LEU A 84 4.77 10.60 -24.20
N LYS A 85 3.75 10.11 -24.91
CA LYS A 85 2.62 10.90 -25.39
C LYS A 85 1.37 10.78 -24.52
N GLN A 86 1.39 9.92 -23.49
CA GLN A 86 0.25 9.76 -22.59
C GLN A 86 0.19 10.86 -21.53
N THR A 87 -1.02 11.37 -21.33
CA THR A 87 -1.33 12.50 -20.44
C THR A 87 -2.04 12.06 -19.17
N ASP A 88 -2.57 10.85 -19.14
CA ASP A 88 -3.25 10.27 -17.97
C ASP A 88 -2.55 8.96 -17.57
N TRP A 89 -1.75 9.05 -16.51
CA TRP A 89 -0.93 7.96 -15.98
C TRP A 89 -1.67 7.14 -14.92
N GLY A 90 -2.91 7.50 -14.56
CA GLY A 90 -3.65 6.84 -13.49
C GLY A 90 -2.82 6.71 -12.20
N TYR A 91 -2.71 5.49 -11.66
CA TYR A 91 -1.77 5.20 -10.58
C TYR A 91 -0.36 5.08 -11.14
N SER A 92 0.44 6.13 -10.97
CA SER A 92 1.81 6.15 -11.47
C SER A 92 2.72 5.16 -10.71
N PRO A 93 3.58 4.42 -11.43
CA PRO A 93 4.65 3.66 -10.79
C PRO A 93 5.55 4.60 -9.96
N ASP A 94 6.25 4.04 -8.97
CA ASP A 94 7.18 4.79 -8.12
C ASP A 94 8.38 5.35 -8.91
N GLY A 95 8.64 4.81 -10.10
CA GLY A 95 9.60 5.37 -11.05
C GLY A 95 9.53 4.73 -12.43
N VAL A 96 10.12 5.40 -13.41
CA VAL A 96 10.26 4.90 -14.79
C VAL A 96 11.74 4.68 -15.09
N LEU A 97 12.03 3.56 -15.75
CA LEU A 97 13.35 3.18 -16.21
C LEU A 97 13.31 3.05 -17.73
N PHE A 98 14.42 3.39 -18.39
CA PHE A 98 14.57 3.21 -19.84
C PHE A 98 15.71 2.24 -20.14
N PRO A 99 15.61 1.39 -21.17
CA PRO A 99 16.70 0.52 -21.59
C PRO A 99 18.00 1.25 -21.95
N SER A 100 17.90 2.53 -22.35
CA SER A 100 19.04 3.39 -22.70
C SER A 100 19.80 3.95 -21.48
N MET A 101 19.27 3.82 -20.26
CA MET A 101 19.94 4.32 -19.06
C MET A 101 21.25 3.57 -18.81
N THR A 102 22.29 4.31 -18.42
CA THR A 102 23.52 3.77 -17.84
C THR A 102 23.26 3.16 -16.47
N VAL A 103 24.19 2.34 -15.96
CA VAL A 103 24.11 1.74 -14.61
C VAL A 103 23.94 2.82 -13.52
N SER A 104 24.65 3.94 -13.65
CA SER A 104 24.58 5.04 -12.67
C SER A 104 23.22 5.73 -12.67
N GLU A 105 22.67 6.02 -13.85
CA GLU A 105 21.33 6.61 -14.00
C GLU A 105 20.25 5.66 -13.47
N MET A 106 20.39 4.37 -13.76
CA MET A 106 19.44 3.35 -13.31
C MET A 106 19.46 3.19 -11.79
N LYS A 107 20.65 3.16 -11.17
CA LYS A 107 20.79 3.18 -9.70
C LYS A 107 20.17 4.43 -9.08
N LEU A 108 20.37 5.60 -9.70
CA LEU A 108 19.77 6.85 -9.23
C LEU A 108 18.24 6.83 -9.34
N ALA A 109 17.71 6.35 -10.46
CA ALA A 109 16.27 6.22 -10.67
C ALA A 109 15.62 5.23 -9.68
N LEU A 110 16.27 4.08 -9.45
CA LEU A 110 15.86 3.13 -8.41
C LEU A 110 15.86 3.77 -7.02
N GLN A 111 16.93 4.49 -6.67
CA GLN A 111 17.01 5.19 -5.40
C GLN A 111 15.91 6.25 -5.25
N TRP A 112 15.60 6.99 -6.31
CA TRP A 112 14.57 8.02 -6.29
C TRP A 112 13.18 7.42 -6.11
N GLY A 113 12.86 6.36 -6.87
CA GLY A 113 11.58 5.67 -6.72
C GLY A 113 11.41 4.99 -5.37
N LEU A 114 12.50 4.55 -4.71
CA LEU A 114 12.40 4.05 -3.33
C LEU A 114 11.95 5.14 -2.36
N ARG A 115 12.41 6.39 -2.55
CA ARG A 115 11.98 7.52 -1.72
C ARG A 115 10.52 7.88 -1.97
N ILE A 116 10.10 7.88 -3.24
CA ILE A 116 8.70 8.10 -3.63
C ILE A 116 7.81 7.04 -2.99
N PHE A 117 8.21 5.77 -3.07
CA PHE A 117 7.51 4.67 -2.40
C PHE A 117 7.40 4.89 -0.89
N GLN A 118 8.49 5.26 -0.22
CA GLN A 118 8.50 5.50 1.23
C GLN A 118 7.56 6.64 1.62
N GLN A 119 7.57 7.73 0.87
CA GLN A 119 6.68 8.87 1.09
C GLN A 119 5.21 8.48 0.87
N ARG A 120 4.90 7.79 -0.24
CA ARG A 120 3.56 7.26 -0.52
C ARG A 120 3.07 6.32 0.57
N LYS A 121 3.93 5.41 1.04
CA LYS A 121 3.62 4.47 2.13
C LYS A 121 3.32 5.24 3.42
N HIS A 122 4.14 6.22 3.77
CA HIS A 122 3.95 7.04 4.96
C HIS A 122 2.60 7.77 4.94
N TRP A 123 2.26 8.44 3.83
CA TRP A 123 0.98 9.11 3.69
C TRP A 123 -0.22 8.16 3.71
N ALA A 124 -0.07 6.95 3.16
CA ALA A 124 -1.11 5.93 3.24
C ALA A 124 -1.36 5.49 4.69
N GLU A 125 -0.30 5.30 5.47
CA GLU A 125 -0.38 4.96 6.90
C GLU A 125 -0.97 6.10 7.73
N GLU A 126 -0.56 7.35 7.48
CA GLU A 126 -1.14 8.53 8.14
C GLU A 126 -2.63 8.68 7.83
N ARG A 127 -3.02 8.49 6.57
CA ARG A 127 -4.43 8.51 6.15
C ARG A 127 -5.23 7.44 6.87
N GLU A 128 -4.72 6.22 6.94
CA GLU A 128 -5.36 5.12 7.65
C GLU A 128 -5.53 5.42 9.14
N GLN A 129 -4.50 5.99 9.79
CA GLN A 129 -4.55 6.43 11.18
C GLN A 129 -5.59 7.53 11.42
N LEU A 130 -5.67 8.53 10.54
CA LEU A 130 -6.66 9.59 10.66
C LEU A 130 -8.08 9.07 10.45
N MET A 131 -8.29 8.18 9.46
CA MET A 131 -9.58 7.54 9.24
C MET A 131 -10.02 6.72 10.46
N MET A 132 -9.12 5.91 11.04
CA MET A 132 -9.40 5.16 12.26
C MET A 132 -9.81 6.08 13.43
N ARG A 133 -9.13 7.22 13.62
CA ARG A 133 -9.50 8.19 14.68
C ARG A 133 -10.87 8.81 14.46
N LEU A 134 -11.22 9.12 13.21
CA LEU A 134 -12.54 9.65 12.85
C LEU A 134 -13.64 8.61 13.10
N GLU A 135 -13.42 7.36 12.73
CA GLU A 135 -14.35 6.27 13.00
C GLU A 135 -14.53 6.02 14.50
N GLU A 136 -13.44 6.00 15.27
CA GLU A 136 -13.50 5.86 16.73
C GLU A 136 -14.34 6.98 17.36
N ARG A 137 -14.15 8.24 16.95
CA ARG A 137 -14.96 9.35 17.44
C ARG A 137 -16.44 9.19 17.11
N LYS A 138 -16.75 8.75 15.87
CA LYS A 138 -18.13 8.48 15.44
C LYS A 138 -18.78 7.41 16.32
N TRP A 139 -18.08 6.31 16.60
CA TRP A 139 -18.60 5.26 17.48
C TRP A 139 -18.83 5.75 18.91
N ILE A 140 -17.90 6.54 19.46
CA ILE A 140 -18.03 7.12 20.79
C ILE A 140 -19.25 8.04 20.87
N ASP A 141 -19.43 8.93 19.90
CA ASP A 141 -20.57 9.85 19.87
C ASP A 141 -21.91 9.10 19.76
N GLN A 142 -21.98 8.06 18.92
CA GLN A 142 -23.16 7.20 18.81
C GLN A 142 -23.44 6.41 20.09
N ALA A 143 -22.40 5.85 20.73
CA ALA A 143 -22.56 5.09 21.97
C ALA A 143 -23.02 5.97 23.13
N LYS A 144 -22.54 7.22 23.20
CA LYS A 144 -23.04 8.19 24.19
C LYS A 144 -24.53 8.44 23.99
N ALA A 145 -24.97 8.69 22.76
CA ALA A 145 -26.40 8.89 22.46
C ALA A 145 -27.26 7.69 22.90
N VAL A 146 -26.82 6.46 22.58
CA VAL A 146 -27.48 5.22 23.03
C VAL A 146 -27.53 5.12 24.55
N LEU A 147 -26.42 5.41 25.25
CA LEU A 147 -26.39 5.35 26.71
C LEU A 147 -27.28 6.41 27.35
N CYS A 148 -27.36 7.62 26.78
CA CYS A 148 -28.29 8.65 27.21
C CYS A 148 -29.74 8.18 27.06
N GLU A 149 -30.09 7.54 25.93
CA GLU A 149 -31.44 7.04 25.66
C GLU A 149 -31.83 5.86 26.57
N VAL A 150 -30.96 4.85 26.69
CA VAL A 150 -31.25 3.60 27.39
C VAL A 150 -31.10 3.73 28.91
N LYS A 151 -30.11 4.51 29.39
CA LYS A 151 -29.81 4.65 30.82
C LYS A 151 -30.27 5.99 31.42
N GLY A 152 -30.70 6.95 30.61
CA GLY A 152 -31.12 8.27 31.09
C GLY A 152 -30.00 9.11 31.70
N ILE A 153 -28.74 8.84 31.33
CA ILE A 153 -27.56 9.55 31.87
C ILE A 153 -27.14 10.72 30.96
N SER A 154 -26.39 11.67 31.51
CA SER A 154 -25.81 12.76 30.73
C SER A 154 -24.68 12.29 29.81
N GLU A 155 -24.35 13.10 28.80
CA GLU A 155 -23.26 12.78 27.86
C GLU A 155 -21.89 12.63 28.56
N ALA A 156 -21.64 13.43 29.61
CA ALA A 156 -20.43 13.34 30.41
C ALA A 156 -20.35 12.00 31.17
N GLU A 157 -21.45 11.58 31.80
CA GLU A 157 -21.55 10.29 32.50
C GLU A 157 -21.45 9.11 31.53
N ALA A 158 -22.01 9.25 30.32
CA ALA A 158 -21.90 8.23 29.27
C ALA A 158 -20.43 8.04 28.83
N TYR A 159 -19.67 9.12 28.66
CA TYR A 159 -18.25 9.03 28.34
C TYR A 159 -17.45 8.36 29.48
N ASP A 160 -17.71 8.75 30.73
CA ASP A 160 -17.07 8.12 31.89
C ASP A 160 -17.42 6.63 32.02
N PHE A 161 -18.65 6.24 31.69
CA PHE A 161 -19.07 4.85 31.63
C PHE A 161 -18.27 4.08 30.57
N LEU A 162 -18.19 4.60 29.34
CA LEU A 162 -17.40 4.00 28.26
C LEU A 162 -15.93 3.83 28.65
N ARG A 163 -15.34 4.86 29.28
CA ARG A 163 -13.95 4.84 29.76
C ARG A 163 -13.72 3.78 30.84
N LYS A 164 -14.60 3.69 31.84
CA LYS A 164 -14.52 2.68 32.91
C LYS A 164 -14.64 1.28 32.33
N GLN A 165 -15.58 1.06 31.42
CA GLN A 165 -15.79 -0.22 30.77
C GLN A 165 -14.56 -0.63 29.93
N ALA A 166 -13.99 0.28 29.16
CA ALA A 166 -12.77 0.05 28.39
C ALA A 166 -11.58 -0.34 29.27
N MET A 167 -11.43 0.33 30.42
CA MET A 167 -10.39 0.01 31.40
C MET A 167 -10.59 -1.39 32.01
N ASN A 168 -11.82 -1.73 32.40
CA ASN A 168 -12.15 -3.04 32.97
C ASN A 168 -11.91 -4.18 31.98
N GLU A 169 -12.22 -3.97 30.70
CA GLU A 169 -12.03 -4.97 29.64
C GLU A 169 -10.64 -4.94 28.98
N ARG A 170 -9.77 -4.00 29.36
CA ARG A 170 -8.45 -3.76 28.72
C ARG A 170 -8.55 -3.57 27.21
N LYS A 171 -9.56 -2.85 26.75
CA LYS A 171 -9.81 -2.52 25.33
C LYS A 171 -9.75 -1.01 25.10
N ARG A 172 -9.75 -0.60 23.83
CA ARG A 172 -9.88 0.83 23.49
C ARG A 172 -11.31 1.29 23.70
N ILE A 173 -11.49 2.57 24.00
CA ILE A 173 -12.82 3.17 24.20
C ILE A 173 -13.66 3.02 22.92
N GLY A 174 -13.07 3.23 21.74
CA GLY A 174 -13.73 3.00 20.45
C GLY A 174 -14.29 1.59 20.29
N ASP A 175 -13.57 0.55 20.73
CA ASP A 175 -14.00 -0.85 20.60
C ASP A 175 -15.24 -1.14 21.47
N ILE A 176 -15.26 -0.60 22.69
CA ILE A 176 -16.40 -0.69 23.60
C ILE A 176 -17.60 0.07 23.03
N ALA A 177 -17.38 1.29 22.56
CA ALA A 177 -18.41 2.12 21.96
C ALA A 177 -19.05 1.43 20.74
N ALA A 178 -18.24 0.91 19.83
CA ALA A 178 -18.71 0.15 18.68
C ALA A 178 -19.51 -1.10 19.09
N SER A 179 -19.09 -1.79 20.15
CA SER A 179 -19.81 -2.97 20.66
C SER A 179 -21.19 -2.61 21.20
N ILE A 180 -21.30 -1.52 21.96
CA ILE A 180 -22.58 -1.03 22.51
C ILE A 180 -23.54 -0.65 21.37
N VAL A 181 -23.07 0.11 20.38
CA VAL A 181 -23.92 0.54 19.26
C VAL A 181 -24.40 -0.66 18.43
N LYS A 182 -23.52 -1.63 18.15
CA LYS A 182 -23.90 -2.86 17.42
C LYS A 182 -24.95 -3.67 18.17
N VAL A 183 -24.78 -3.87 19.48
CA VAL A 183 -25.78 -4.59 20.31
C VAL A 183 -27.10 -3.84 20.33
N TYR A 184 -27.08 -2.51 20.46
CA TYR A 184 -28.28 -1.70 20.44
C TYR A 184 -29.05 -1.84 19.12
N GLN A 185 -28.35 -1.77 17.98
CA GLN A 185 -28.91 -1.96 16.64
C GLN A 185 -29.51 -3.35 16.41
N LEU A 186 -28.98 -4.40 17.05
CA LEU A 186 -29.53 -5.76 16.96
C LEU A 186 -30.80 -5.96 17.77
N ILE A 187 -30.99 -5.18 18.85
CA ILE A 187 -32.14 -5.31 19.75
C ILE A 187 -33.29 -4.38 19.32
N HIS A 188 -32.98 -3.26 18.66
CA HIS A 188 -33.93 -2.21 18.29
C HIS A 188 -34.10 -2.02 16.77
N GLY A 189 -33.44 -2.84 15.95
CA GLY A 189 -33.60 -2.89 14.50
C GLY A 189 -34.41 -4.11 14.07
#